data_AF-A0A8B7PG62-F1
#
_entry.id   AF-A0A8B7PG62-F1
#
_cell.length_a   1.000
_cell.length_b   1.000
_cell.length_c   1.000
_cell.angle_alpha   90.00
_cell.angle_beta   90.00
_cell.angle_gamma   90.00
#
_symmetry.space_group_name_H-M   'P 1'
#
loop_
_entity.id
_entity.type
_entity.pdbx_description
1 polymer ?
#
loop_
_entity_poly.entity_id
_entity_poly.type
_entity_poly.pdbx_seq_one_letter_code
_entity_poly.pdbx_strand_id
1 'polypeptide(L)'
;MELLQSSDVIALAHPSDVRTGEGHGVYVLDPRPSTTADVRVQSVLEVLQKPSRALMQAKGAIVKREISVGGPVEEMVYSDSVFWLSHRVYDALLSWYEDHTPLQEEFDAYAHLLPAFGDRIQDSKNENVRKHAESVSDFDKKVEGEKVDFEDDAKLTKRPRLVNDAGERSVQLCKTSHEFLVDMKNIMKNRSLKVIVLERSKFHHLGSMREYVDNLTSSRSLKQELRLQNIMKCNLKKFCNTDLVKNLVIMGCFVGDSVKCDIASDRRAVLEWSLIDVPIVIENDVLLSNCDTRLDPAVQILQTDIKIKIFENVVMHTVPIKVNNTIMYVTCVLNINDDIKFSTHELNKISYFGCDMSSVIRILDYDEKQVLANEKKISLWNLRLFPSATTANVSFWKSYSMINRLLNKTCGTTELTKVHYNTEKLYSLKDLSEAKDLDTLLNDRHKLLIKIGTNLQAML
;
A
#
# COMPACT_ATOMS: atom_id res chain seq x y z
N MET A 1 -14.05 -11.43 31.26
CA MET A 1 -14.94 -10.34 30.82
C MET A 1 -14.68 -9.06 31.60
N GLU A 2 -14.58 -9.13 32.93
CA GLU A 2 -14.27 -7.96 33.79
C GLU A 2 -12.99 -7.20 33.39
N LEU A 3 -11.90 -7.91 33.09
CA LEU A 3 -10.64 -7.33 32.59
C LEU A 3 -10.80 -6.49 31.32
N LEU A 4 -11.76 -6.83 30.44
CA LEU A 4 -12.03 -6.06 29.22
C LEU A 4 -12.90 -4.85 29.52
N GLN A 5 -13.93 -5.01 30.36
CA GLN A 5 -14.83 -3.91 30.73
C GLN A 5 -14.14 -2.76 31.45
N SER A 6 -13.07 -3.05 32.19
CA SER A 6 -12.27 -2.04 32.89
C SER A 6 -11.14 -1.44 32.06
N SER A 7 -10.94 -1.86 30.80
CA SER A 7 -9.82 -1.41 29.97
C SER A 7 -10.14 -0.11 29.24
N ASP A 8 -9.19 0.82 29.23
CA ASP A 8 -9.36 2.08 28.48
C ASP A 8 -9.07 1.90 26.99
N VAL A 9 -8.13 1.01 26.67
CA VAL A 9 -7.82 0.55 25.32
C VAL A 9 -7.71 -0.96 25.27
N ILE A 10 -8.35 -1.56 24.27
CA ILE A 10 -8.25 -2.99 23.96
C ILE A 10 -7.70 -3.13 22.55
N ALA A 11 -6.67 -3.95 22.36
CA ALA A 11 -6.13 -4.25 21.04
C ALA A 11 -6.08 -5.75 20.75
N LEU A 12 -5.99 -6.15 19.49
CA LEU A 12 -5.72 -7.54 19.10
C LEU A 12 -4.22 -7.74 18.89
N ALA A 13 -3.72 -8.86 19.39
CA ALA A 13 -2.34 -9.29 19.26
C ALA A 13 -2.27 -10.61 18.49
N HIS A 14 -1.52 -10.61 17.40
CA HIS A 14 -1.41 -11.75 16.50
C HIS A 14 0.00 -12.35 16.52
N PRO A 15 0.15 -13.68 16.65
CA PRO A 15 1.42 -14.33 16.36
C PRO A 15 1.87 -14.01 14.94
N SER A 16 3.11 -13.52 14.81
CA SER A 16 3.76 -13.31 13.52
C SER A 16 5.24 -13.67 13.61
N ASP A 17 5.86 -13.93 12.47
CA ASP A 17 7.31 -14.09 12.42
C ASP A 17 8.02 -12.76 12.77
N VAL A 18 9.29 -12.86 13.15
CA VAL A 18 10.09 -11.71 13.59
C VAL A 18 10.26 -10.68 12.47
N ARG A 19 10.35 -11.10 11.20
CA ARG A 19 10.54 -10.18 10.06
C ARG A 19 9.28 -9.35 9.83
N THR A 20 8.10 -9.94 9.97
CA THR A 20 6.82 -9.19 9.96
C THR A 20 6.80 -8.13 11.05
N GLY A 21 7.32 -8.44 12.25
CA GLY A 21 7.46 -7.50 13.36
C GLY A 21 8.32 -6.27 13.06
N GLU A 22 9.32 -6.38 12.17
CA GLU A 22 10.13 -5.22 11.77
C GLU A 22 9.35 -4.20 10.93
N GLY A 23 8.22 -4.61 10.35
CA GLY A 23 7.32 -3.76 9.56
C GLY A 23 6.08 -3.25 10.29
N HIS A 24 5.80 -3.74 11.51
CA HIS A 24 4.53 -3.51 12.24
C HIS A 24 4.77 -3.05 13.68
N GLY A 25 3.70 -2.69 14.40
CA GLY A 25 3.78 -2.52 15.84
C GLY A 25 3.88 -3.89 16.52
N VAL A 26 4.69 -3.98 17.57
CA VAL A 26 4.95 -5.21 18.31
C VAL A 26 4.67 -4.98 19.79
N TYR A 27 3.84 -5.84 20.37
CA TYR A 27 3.57 -5.82 21.80
C TYR A 27 4.64 -6.58 22.59
N VAL A 28 5.19 -5.91 23.59
CA VAL A 28 5.93 -6.58 24.67
C VAL A 28 4.92 -7.00 25.73
N LEU A 29 4.69 -8.29 25.86
CA LEU A 29 3.71 -8.84 26.80
C LEU A 29 4.38 -9.24 28.12
N ASP A 30 3.63 -9.13 29.21
CA ASP A 30 4.05 -9.60 30.53
C ASP A 30 4.31 -11.12 30.51
N PRO A 31 5.50 -11.63 30.85
CA PRO A 31 5.78 -13.07 30.80
C PRO A 31 4.81 -13.88 31.68
N ARG A 32 4.05 -14.78 31.05
CA ARG A 32 3.15 -15.71 31.72
C ARG A 32 3.49 -17.15 31.32
N PRO A 33 3.18 -18.14 32.18
CA PRO A 33 3.35 -19.55 31.84
C PRO A 33 2.57 -19.89 30.57
N SER A 34 3.10 -20.84 29.78
CA SER A 34 2.48 -21.30 28.55
C SER A 34 1.05 -21.79 28.82
N THR A 35 0.10 -21.29 28.02
CA THR A 35 -1.32 -21.64 28.14
C THR A 35 -1.77 -22.39 26.91
N THR A 36 -2.63 -23.39 27.06
CA THR A 36 -3.31 -24.04 25.92
C THR A 36 -4.52 -23.24 25.41
N ALA A 37 -4.82 -22.10 26.01
CA ALA A 37 -5.95 -21.25 25.63
C ALA A 37 -5.73 -20.60 24.27
N ASP A 38 -6.72 -20.70 23.39
CA ASP A 38 -6.68 -20.12 22.03
C ASP A 38 -6.82 -18.59 22.04
N VAL A 39 -7.44 -18.05 23.09
CA VAL A 39 -7.66 -16.63 23.30
C VAL A 39 -7.31 -16.29 24.74
N ARG A 40 -6.50 -15.25 24.95
CA ARG A 40 -6.24 -14.72 26.30
C ARG A 40 -6.15 -13.20 26.32
N VAL A 41 -6.48 -12.62 27.47
CA VAL A 41 -6.34 -11.18 27.72
C VAL A 41 -5.08 -10.95 28.55
N GLN A 42 -4.23 -10.03 28.11
CA GLN A 42 -2.92 -9.80 28.70
C GLN A 42 -2.60 -8.31 28.83
N SER A 43 -1.83 -7.98 29.86
CA SER A 43 -1.22 -6.65 30.02
C SER A 43 -0.11 -6.47 29.01
N VAL A 44 0.04 -5.23 28.54
CA VAL A 44 1.12 -4.82 27.65
C VAL A 44 2.14 -4.04 28.47
N LEU A 45 3.39 -4.51 28.46
CA LEU A 45 4.49 -3.81 29.11
C LEU A 45 4.94 -2.61 28.30
N GLU A 46 4.96 -2.74 26.98
CA GLU A 46 5.44 -1.71 26.04
C GLU A 46 4.90 -2.01 24.64
N VAL A 47 4.61 -0.98 23.85
CA VAL A 47 4.31 -1.11 22.42
C VAL A 47 5.51 -0.57 21.65
N LEU A 48 6.09 -1.39 20.78
CA LEU A 48 7.23 -1.00 19.94
C LEU A 48 6.74 -0.74 18.52
N GLN A 49 7.09 0.39 17.91
CA GLN A 49 6.69 0.69 16.53
C GLN A 49 7.80 0.35 15.54
N LYS A 50 7.53 -0.58 14.61
CA LYS A 50 8.47 -1.05 13.57
C LYS A 50 9.89 -1.31 14.12
N PRO A 51 10.02 -2.06 15.22
CA PRO A 51 11.30 -2.25 15.90
C PRO A 51 12.29 -3.07 15.06
N SER A 52 13.58 -2.84 15.25
CA SER A 52 14.59 -3.79 14.77
C SER A 52 14.52 -5.11 15.57
N ARG A 53 14.96 -6.22 14.96
CA ARG A 53 15.14 -7.48 15.70
C ARG A 53 15.94 -7.33 17.00
N ALA A 54 17.01 -6.54 16.97
CA ALA A 54 17.84 -6.30 18.15
C ALA A 54 17.05 -5.61 19.28
N LEU A 55 16.20 -4.64 18.94
CA LEU A 55 15.33 -3.97 19.91
C LEU A 55 14.26 -4.92 20.45
N MET A 56 13.62 -5.72 19.59
CA MET A 56 12.64 -6.73 20.00
C MET A 56 13.25 -7.73 20.99
N GLN A 57 14.46 -8.22 20.70
CA GLN A 57 15.20 -9.11 21.58
C GLN A 57 15.50 -8.43 22.94
N ALA A 58 16.05 -7.21 22.91
CA ALA A 58 16.44 -6.48 24.11
C ALA A 58 15.26 -6.15 25.03
N LYS A 59 14.07 -5.94 24.46
CA LYS A 59 12.85 -5.61 25.20
C LYS A 59 12.06 -6.83 25.67
N GLY A 60 12.44 -8.03 25.21
CA GLY A 60 11.74 -9.29 25.50
C GLY A 60 10.47 -9.50 24.69
N ALA A 61 10.38 -8.92 23.50
CA ALA A 61 9.24 -9.08 22.59
C ALA A 61 9.26 -10.42 21.84
N ILE A 62 10.46 -10.98 21.61
CA ILE A 62 10.63 -12.25 20.90
C ILE A 62 10.29 -13.42 21.84
N VAL A 63 9.28 -14.19 21.45
CA VAL A 63 8.80 -15.37 22.15
C VAL A 63 9.21 -16.62 21.38
N LYS A 64 9.62 -17.64 22.12
CA LYS A 64 9.99 -18.94 21.58
C LYS A 64 8.81 -19.90 21.74
N ARG A 65 8.32 -20.47 20.64
CA ARG A 65 7.18 -21.39 20.63
C ARG A 65 7.56 -22.73 20.01
N GLU A 66 7.21 -23.81 20.70
CA GLU A 66 7.23 -25.15 20.10
C GLU A 66 5.98 -25.33 19.22
N ILE A 67 6.19 -25.64 17.95
CA ILE A 67 5.09 -25.88 16.98
C ILE A 67 4.35 -27.18 17.30
N SER A 68 5.09 -28.16 17.83
CA SER A 68 4.62 -29.46 18.27
C SER A 68 5.50 -29.96 19.42
N VAL A 69 4.99 -30.85 20.26
CA VAL A 69 5.77 -31.45 21.36
C VAL A 69 7.05 -32.09 20.81
N GLY A 70 8.22 -31.58 21.22
CA GLY A 70 9.53 -32.04 20.73
C GLY A 70 9.89 -31.60 19.30
N GLY A 71 9.14 -30.66 18.73
CA GLY A 71 9.41 -30.07 17.42
C GLY A 71 10.40 -28.91 17.46
N PRO A 72 10.70 -28.29 16.31
CA PRO A 72 11.53 -27.10 16.25
C PRO A 72 10.88 -25.94 17.02
N VAL A 73 11.72 -25.21 17.74
CA VAL A 73 11.34 -23.97 18.44
C VAL A 73 11.46 -22.82 17.45
N GLU A 74 10.34 -22.16 17.16
CA GLU A 74 10.31 -20.96 16.32
C GLU A 74 10.29 -19.69 17.16
N GLU A 75 10.98 -18.67 16.67
CA GLU A 75 10.90 -17.32 17.21
C GLU A 75 9.75 -16.56 16.55
N MET A 76 8.89 -16.00 17.38
CA MET A 76 7.73 -15.22 16.96
C MET A 76 7.62 -13.95 17.80
N VAL A 77 6.79 -13.03 17.35
CA VAL A 77 6.38 -11.83 18.08
C VAL A 77 4.86 -11.70 18.04
N TYR A 78 4.32 -10.78 18.84
CA TYR A 78 2.90 -10.43 18.80
C TYR A 78 2.73 -9.08 18.12
N SER A 79 2.33 -9.11 16.86
CA SER A 79 2.09 -7.90 16.07
C SER A 79 0.71 -7.31 16.35
N ASP A 80 0.62 -5.99 16.21
CA ASP A 80 -0.61 -5.23 16.31
C ASP A 80 -1.52 -5.40 15.08
N SER A 81 -2.81 -5.13 15.28
CA SER A 81 -3.76 -5.05 14.16
C SER A 81 -4.82 -3.99 14.43
N VAL A 82 -5.91 -4.31 15.14
CA VAL A 82 -7.01 -3.41 15.42
C VAL A 82 -7.11 -3.16 16.92
N PHE A 83 -7.52 -1.95 17.28
CA PHE A 83 -7.77 -1.57 18.66
C PHE A 83 -9.03 -0.72 18.81
N TRP A 84 -9.57 -0.70 20.01
CA TRP A 84 -10.74 0.06 20.42
C TRP A 84 -10.39 0.95 21.59
N LEU A 85 -10.94 2.16 21.58
CA LEU A 85 -10.78 3.15 22.64
C LEU A 85 -12.09 3.28 23.41
N SER A 86 -11.98 3.39 24.74
CA SER A 86 -13.11 3.78 25.59
C SER A 86 -13.47 5.26 25.40
N HIS A 87 -14.69 5.64 25.81
CA HIS A 87 -15.13 7.04 25.80
C HIS A 87 -14.17 7.96 26.58
N ARG A 88 -13.57 7.49 27.69
CA ARG A 88 -12.62 8.27 28.50
C ARG A 88 -11.35 8.66 27.75
N VAL A 89 -10.89 7.82 26.83
CA VAL A 89 -9.75 8.13 25.95
C VAL A 89 -10.21 9.08 24.86
N TYR A 90 -11.37 8.78 24.25
CA TYR A 90 -11.95 9.61 23.19
C TYR A 90 -12.18 11.06 23.65
N ASP A 91 -12.83 11.26 24.79
CA ASP A 91 -13.13 12.59 25.35
C ASP A 91 -11.83 13.37 25.66
N ALA A 92 -10.79 12.67 26.14
CA ALA A 92 -9.51 13.30 26.43
C ALA A 92 -8.76 13.71 25.15
N LEU A 93 -8.83 12.89 24.09
CA LEU A 93 -8.29 13.24 22.77
C LEU A 93 -9.07 14.39 22.14
N LEU A 94 -10.39 14.41 22.29
CA LEU A 94 -11.25 15.48 21.78
C LEU A 94 -10.97 16.81 22.49
N SER A 95 -10.90 16.81 23.82
CA SER A 95 -10.53 18.00 24.60
C SER A 95 -9.14 18.51 24.22
N TRP A 96 -8.16 17.62 24.05
CA TRP A 96 -6.84 18.02 23.56
C TRP A 96 -6.93 18.63 22.16
N TYR A 97 -7.72 18.04 21.25
CA TYR A 97 -7.90 18.58 19.91
C TYR A 97 -8.54 19.98 19.93
N GLU A 98 -9.55 20.21 20.75
CA GLU A 98 -10.20 21.52 20.92
C GLU A 98 -9.20 22.60 21.35
N ASP A 99 -8.23 22.25 22.21
CA ASP A 99 -7.17 23.16 22.66
C ASP A 99 -6.05 23.39 21.62
N HIS A 100 -5.98 22.56 20.58
CA HIS A 100 -4.87 22.53 19.61
C HIS A 100 -5.31 22.66 18.15
N THR A 101 -6.59 22.93 17.90
CA THR A 101 -7.14 23.08 16.55
C THR A 101 -6.86 24.49 15.96
N PRO A 102 -6.58 24.62 14.66
CA PRO A 102 -6.43 23.55 13.67
C PRO A 102 -5.06 22.85 13.77
N LEU A 103 -5.08 21.52 13.72
CA LEU A 103 -3.86 20.73 13.57
C LEU A 103 -3.17 21.07 12.24
N GLN A 104 -1.85 21.18 12.28
CA GLN A 104 -1.02 21.50 11.11
C GLN A 104 -0.43 20.23 10.47
N GLU A 105 -0.53 19.09 11.14
CA GLU A 105 -0.01 17.79 10.72
C GLU A 105 -1.02 16.67 10.99
N GLU A 106 -0.90 15.57 10.23
CA GLU A 106 -1.65 14.33 10.45
C GLU A 106 -0.88 13.41 11.38
N PHE A 107 -1.55 12.87 12.40
CA PHE A 107 -0.95 11.94 13.35
C PHE A 107 -1.50 10.52 13.17
N ASP A 108 -0.61 9.57 12.97
CA ASP A 108 -0.92 8.13 12.90
C ASP A 108 -1.14 7.54 14.30
N ALA A 109 -2.26 6.86 14.54
CA ALA A 109 -2.58 6.31 15.85
C ALA A 109 -1.70 5.12 16.27
N TYR A 110 -1.17 4.34 15.32
CA TYR A 110 -0.26 3.23 15.62
C TYR A 110 1.14 3.74 15.95
N ALA A 111 1.62 4.74 15.21
CA ALA A 111 2.96 5.29 15.42
C ALA A 111 3.03 6.29 16.58
N HIS A 112 1.95 7.02 16.85
CA HIS A 112 1.99 8.15 17.79
C HIS A 112 1.10 7.99 19.03
N LEU A 113 0.03 7.20 18.97
CA LEU A 113 -0.85 6.98 20.13
C LEU A 113 -0.51 5.68 20.87
N LEU A 114 -0.43 4.53 20.19
CA LEU A 114 -0.18 3.25 20.87
C LEU A 114 1.15 3.20 21.67
N PRO A 115 2.27 3.79 21.21
CA PRO A 115 3.52 3.80 21.97
C PRO A 115 3.47 4.66 23.24
N ALA A 116 2.41 5.45 23.43
CA ALA A 116 2.18 6.19 24.67
C ALA A 116 1.62 5.29 25.81
N PHE A 117 1.25 4.05 25.50
CA PHE A 117 0.77 3.06 26.46
C PHE A 117 1.85 2.06 26.88
N GLY A 118 1.53 1.28 27.91
CA GLY A 118 2.34 0.18 28.43
C GLY A 118 2.91 0.48 29.80
N ASP A 119 2.95 -0.53 30.65
CA ASP A 119 3.33 -0.37 32.06
C ASP A 119 4.73 0.26 32.20
N ARG A 120 5.70 -0.12 31.36
CA ARG A 120 7.07 0.44 31.37
C ARG A 120 7.13 1.89 30.92
N ILE A 121 6.18 2.34 30.09
CA ILE A 121 6.08 3.73 29.65
C ILE A 121 5.49 4.58 30.79
N GLN A 122 4.48 4.07 31.49
CA GLN A 122 3.83 4.75 32.61
C GLN A 122 4.74 4.89 33.83
N ASP A 123 5.62 3.91 34.07
CA ASP A 123 6.57 3.91 35.20
C ASP A 123 7.84 4.75 34.94
N SER A 124 8.07 5.19 33.70
CA SER A 124 9.27 5.94 33.37
C SER A 124 9.23 7.36 33.95
N LYS A 125 10.12 7.67 34.89
CA LYS A 125 10.45 9.07 35.23
C LYS A 125 11.01 9.74 33.97
N ASN A 126 10.68 11.01 33.74
CA ASN A 126 10.92 11.83 32.53
C ASN A 126 12.29 11.74 31.81
N GLU A 127 13.31 11.08 32.35
CA GLU A 127 14.65 10.97 31.76
C GLU A 127 14.75 9.94 30.60
N ASN A 128 13.91 8.91 30.57
CA ASN A 128 13.89 7.92 29.46
C ASN A 128 13.12 8.41 28.21
N VAL A 129 12.50 9.59 28.29
CA VAL A 129 11.75 10.22 27.19
C VAL A 129 12.67 10.53 26.00
N ARG A 130 13.95 10.88 26.26
CA ARG A 130 14.94 11.19 25.20
C ARG A 130 15.26 10.00 24.30
N LYS A 131 15.55 8.81 24.85
CA LYS A 131 15.96 7.63 24.05
C LYS A 131 14.84 7.02 23.21
N HIS A 132 13.59 7.07 23.70
CA HIS A 132 12.44 6.53 22.96
C HIS A 132 11.94 7.51 21.89
N ALA A 133 12.06 8.81 22.15
CA ALA A 133 11.86 9.85 21.16
C ALA A 133 12.93 9.83 20.07
N GLU A 134 14.19 9.56 20.42
CA GLU A 134 15.28 9.38 19.44
C GLU A 134 14.95 8.26 18.45
N SER A 135 14.42 7.11 18.90
CA SER A 135 13.98 6.03 18.00
C SER A 135 12.78 6.35 17.11
N VAL A 136 11.90 7.29 17.52
CA VAL A 136 10.79 7.79 16.68
C VAL A 136 11.22 8.99 15.81
N SER A 137 12.21 9.77 16.23
CA SER A 137 12.80 10.84 15.42
C SER A 137 13.75 10.30 14.34
N ASP A 138 14.41 9.17 14.58
CA ASP A 138 15.11 8.40 13.54
C ASP A 138 14.12 7.80 12.53
N PHE A 139 12.86 7.64 12.93
CA PHE A 139 11.76 7.28 12.04
C PHE A 139 11.31 8.47 11.20
N ASP A 140 11.15 9.68 11.77
CA ASP A 140 10.96 10.90 10.97
C ASP A 140 12.15 11.14 10.03
N LYS A 141 13.39 10.83 10.41
CA LYS A 141 14.57 10.91 9.50
C LYS A 141 14.69 9.79 8.47
N LYS A 142 13.96 8.68 8.64
CA LYS A 142 13.85 7.60 7.64
C LYS A 142 12.66 7.81 6.68
N VAL A 143 11.67 8.57 7.12
CA VAL A 143 10.50 9.01 6.33
C VAL A 143 10.76 10.37 5.66
N GLU A 144 11.59 11.21 6.26
CA GLU A 144 12.18 12.44 5.72
C GLU A 144 13.69 12.22 5.55
N GLY A 145 14.13 11.91 4.34
CA GLY A 145 15.57 11.82 4.05
C GLY A 145 16.33 13.04 4.57
N GLU A 146 17.35 12.77 5.39
CA GLU A 146 18.48 13.63 5.79
C GLU A 146 18.22 15.14 5.91
N LYS A 147 18.07 15.65 7.14
CA LYS A 147 18.29 17.08 7.40
C LYS A 147 19.77 17.41 7.18
N VAL A 148 19.99 18.30 6.21
CA VAL A 148 21.23 19.05 5.95
C VAL A 148 21.50 20.01 7.10
N ASP A 149 22.78 20.11 7.50
CA ASP A 149 23.28 21.11 8.43
C ASP A 149 22.99 22.53 7.93
N PHE A 150 22.30 23.33 8.74
CA PHE A 150 22.20 24.77 8.51
C PHE A 150 23.51 25.41 8.99
N GLU A 151 24.46 25.57 8.08
CA GLU A 151 25.47 26.63 8.21
C GLU A 151 24.93 27.95 7.66
N ASP A 152 25.34 29.01 8.35
CA ASP A 152 24.99 30.41 8.20
C ASP A 152 24.85 30.91 6.76
N ASP A 153 23.74 31.58 6.46
CA ASP A 153 23.79 32.70 5.52
C ASP A 153 22.76 33.78 5.86
N ALA A 154 23.14 34.59 6.84
CA ALA A 154 22.58 35.92 7.01
C ALA A 154 23.01 36.80 5.83
N LYS A 155 22.11 37.05 4.86
CA LYS A 155 21.99 38.36 4.17
C LYS A 155 20.86 38.40 3.12
N LEU A 156 20.01 39.42 3.29
CA LEU A 156 19.19 40.11 2.28
C LEU A 156 18.16 39.29 1.48
N THR A 157 16.88 39.56 1.75
CA THR A 157 16.05 40.41 0.87
C THR A 157 14.79 40.87 1.60
N LYS A 158 14.66 42.18 1.77
CA LYS A 158 13.47 42.85 2.33
C LYS A 158 12.30 42.69 1.34
N ARG A 159 11.16 42.18 1.81
CA ARG A 159 9.84 42.43 1.19
C ARG A 159 8.94 43.18 2.18
N PRO A 160 8.01 44.02 1.69
CA PRO A 160 7.40 45.06 2.51
C PRO A 160 6.40 44.47 3.50
N ARG A 161 6.47 44.93 4.75
CA ARG A 161 5.40 44.74 5.74
C ARG A 161 4.19 45.55 5.29
N LEU A 162 3.11 44.87 4.90
CA LEU A 162 1.78 45.45 4.99
C LEU A 162 1.37 45.39 6.46
N VAL A 163 1.39 46.56 7.09
CA VAL A 163 0.83 46.77 8.42
C VAL A 163 -0.68 46.74 8.28
N ASN A 164 -1.34 45.82 8.98
CA ASN A 164 -2.72 45.98 9.40
C ASN A 164 -2.78 45.65 10.89
N ASP A 165 -3.17 46.67 11.66
CA ASP A 165 -3.54 46.59 13.06
C ASP A 165 -4.78 45.69 13.23
N ALA A 166 -4.65 44.67 14.10
CA ALA A 166 -5.65 44.16 15.05
C ALA A 166 -5.42 42.66 15.32
N GLY A 167 -4.91 42.36 16.52
CA GLY A 167 -4.89 41.03 17.13
C GLY A 167 -3.67 40.19 16.79
N GLU A 168 -2.68 40.18 17.70
CA GLU A 168 -1.64 39.15 17.74
C GLU A 168 -2.30 37.77 17.88
N ARG A 169 -2.50 37.07 16.76
CA ARG A 169 -2.47 35.61 16.76
C ARG A 169 -1.01 35.23 16.70
N SER A 170 -0.48 34.77 17.83
CA SER A 170 0.79 34.05 17.89
C SER A 170 0.81 33.02 16.78
N VAL A 171 1.80 33.11 15.88
CA VAL A 171 2.09 32.04 14.93
C VAL A 171 2.45 30.82 15.77
N GLN A 172 1.49 29.92 15.99
CA GLN A 172 1.70 28.71 16.75
C GLN A 172 2.58 27.80 15.90
N LEU A 173 3.84 27.64 16.32
CA LEU A 173 4.79 26.73 15.70
C LEU A 173 4.16 25.33 15.63
N CYS A 174 4.33 24.66 14.48
CA CYS A 174 3.87 23.29 14.31
C CYS A 174 4.50 22.40 15.38
N LYS A 175 3.68 21.60 16.08
CA LYS A 175 4.20 20.64 17.05
C LYS A 175 4.91 19.52 16.30
N THR A 176 6.13 19.21 16.70
CA THR A 176 6.87 18.05 16.20
C THR A 176 6.18 16.75 16.63
N SER A 177 6.41 15.65 15.90
CA SER A 177 6.00 14.29 16.31
C SER A 177 6.41 13.95 17.75
N HIS A 178 7.56 14.49 18.17
CA HIS A 178 8.04 14.35 19.54
C HIS A 178 7.13 15.05 20.57
N GLU A 179 6.77 16.31 20.33
CA GLU A 179 5.89 17.07 21.21
C GLU A 179 4.50 16.45 21.28
N PHE A 180 4.00 15.94 20.14
CA PHE A 180 2.75 15.18 20.11
C PHE A 180 2.83 13.89 20.95
N LEU A 181 3.91 13.11 20.83
CA LEU A 181 4.11 11.92 21.65
C LEU A 181 4.18 12.22 23.15
N VAL A 182 4.78 13.36 23.53
CA VAL A 182 4.82 13.80 24.94
C VAL A 182 3.42 14.12 25.44
N ASP A 183 2.62 14.84 24.65
CA ASP A 183 1.21 15.11 24.97
C ASP A 183 0.43 13.80 25.09
N MET A 184 0.55 12.90 24.12
CA MET A 184 -0.14 11.61 24.15
C MET A 184 0.25 10.80 25.38
N LYS A 185 1.53 10.78 25.80
CA LYS A 185 1.94 10.13 27.05
C LYS A 185 1.27 10.72 28.28
N ASN A 186 1.13 12.04 28.33
CA ASN A 186 0.45 12.70 29.44
C ASN A 186 -1.05 12.39 29.45
N ILE A 187 -1.69 12.42 28.28
CA ILE A 187 -3.11 12.08 28.14
C ILE A 187 -3.34 10.58 28.43
N MET A 188 -2.42 9.69 28.04
CA MET A 188 -2.55 8.24 28.27
C MET A 188 -2.09 7.80 29.66
N LYS A 189 -1.54 8.71 30.47
CA LYS A 189 -1.14 8.41 31.84
C LYS A 189 -2.32 7.89 32.66
N ASN A 190 -2.07 6.82 33.43
CA ASN A 190 -3.06 6.13 34.25
C ASN A 190 -4.24 5.53 33.47
N ARG A 191 -4.10 5.34 32.14
CA ARG A 191 -5.07 4.64 31.31
C ARG A 191 -4.53 3.28 30.91
N SER A 192 -5.38 2.28 30.94
CA SER A 192 -4.99 0.88 30.76
C SER A 192 -5.04 0.45 29.30
N LEU A 193 -3.98 -0.22 28.83
CA LEU A 193 -3.96 -0.97 27.58
C LEU A 193 -3.92 -2.47 27.88
N LYS A 194 -4.88 -3.21 27.34
CA LYS A 194 -4.87 -4.68 27.32
C LYS A 194 -4.93 -5.19 25.89
N VAL A 195 -4.33 -6.35 25.66
CA VAL A 195 -4.45 -7.05 24.37
C VAL A 195 -5.23 -8.34 24.52
N ILE A 196 -6.02 -8.66 23.50
CA ILE A 196 -6.59 -9.98 23.26
C ILE A 196 -5.61 -10.70 22.32
N VAL A 197 -4.86 -11.65 22.88
CA VAL A 197 -3.95 -12.50 22.12
C VAL A 197 -4.74 -13.60 21.45
N LEU A 198 -4.61 -13.72 20.14
CA LEU A 198 -5.27 -14.73 19.30
C LEU A 198 -4.27 -15.79 18.86
N GLU A 199 -4.03 -16.79 19.70
CA GLU A 199 -2.92 -17.75 19.60
C GLU A 199 -2.91 -18.63 18.35
N ARG A 200 -4.08 -18.79 17.73
CA ARG A 200 -4.28 -19.55 16.50
C ARG A 200 -4.53 -18.68 15.27
N SER A 201 -4.55 -17.36 15.44
CA SER A 201 -4.64 -16.47 14.29
C SER A 201 -3.35 -16.52 13.49
N LYS A 202 -3.46 -16.27 12.19
CA LYS A 202 -2.33 -16.11 11.29
C LYS A 202 -2.33 -14.70 10.74
N PHE A 203 -1.18 -14.06 10.81
CA PHE A 203 -0.98 -12.74 10.26
C PHE A 203 -0.42 -12.86 8.85
N HIS A 204 -1.25 -12.58 7.84
CA HIS A 204 -0.82 -12.51 6.45
C HIS A 204 -0.71 -11.03 6.06
N HIS A 205 0.52 -10.56 5.85
CA HIS A 205 0.75 -9.19 5.40
C HIS A 205 0.57 -9.10 3.88
N LEU A 206 -0.21 -8.10 3.44
CA LEU A 206 -0.49 -7.79 2.02
C LEU A 206 -0.12 -6.33 1.71
N GLY A 207 0.96 -5.82 2.31
CA GLY A 207 1.31 -4.40 2.26
C GLY A 207 2.10 -3.98 1.01
N SER A 208 2.60 -4.93 0.23
CA SER A 208 3.30 -4.68 -1.04
C SER A 208 2.65 -5.43 -2.21
N MET A 209 2.89 -4.92 -3.43
CA MET A 209 2.45 -5.54 -4.67
C MET A 209 2.99 -6.98 -4.79
N ARG A 210 4.24 -7.22 -4.37
CA ARG A 210 4.84 -8.56 -4.35
C ARG A 210 4.14 -9.48 -3.36
N GLU A 211 3.91 -9.02 -2.14
CA GLU A 211 3.20 -9.82 -1.14
C GLU A 211 1.79 -10.18 -1.60
N TYR A 212 1.08 -9.27 -2.28
CA TYR A 212 -0.24 -9.58 -2.84
C TYR A 212 -0.19 -10.73 -3.85
N VAL A 213 0.73 -10.66 -4.84
CA VAL A 213 0.92 -11.74 -5.82
C VAL A 213 1.37 -13.03 -5.14
N ASP A 214 2.41 -12.98 -4.31
CA ASP A 214 2.98 -14.14 -3.61
C ASP A 214 1.94 -14.86 -2.76
N ASN A 215 1.16 -14.11 -1.97
CA ASN A 215 0.13 -14.68 -1.11
C ASN A 215 -0.99 -15.32 -1.92
N LEU A 216 -1.47 -14.67 -2.98
CA LEU A 216 -2.54 -15.23 -3.81
C LEU A 216 -2.07 -16.38 -4.69
N THR A 217 -0.83 -16.43 -5.15
CA THR A 217 -0.38 -17.50 -6.06
C THR A 217 0.28 -18.66 -5.31
N SER A 218 1.06 -18.38 -4.27
CA SER A 218 1.99 -19.33 -3.67
C SER A 218 1.63 -19.75 -2.24
N SER A 219 0.92 -18.92 -1.47
CA SER A 219 0.55 -19.24 -0.08
C SER A 219 -0.56 -20.29 0.00
N ARG A 220 -0.19 -21.54 0.30
CA ARG A 220 -1.15 -22.63 0.50
C ARG A 220 -2.03 -22.42 1.73
N SER A 221 -1.47 -21.87 2.81
CA SER A 221 -2.20 -21.61 4.05
C SER A 221 -3.29 -20.58 3.84
N LEU A 222 -2.96 -19.44 3.21
CA LEU A 222 -3.94 -18.40 2.92
C LEU A 222 -5.07 -18.92 2.02
N LYS A 223 -4.73 -19.66 0.96
CA LYS A 223 -5.73 -20.27 0.07
C LYS A 223 -6.68 -21.21 0.81
N GLN A 224 -6.17 -22.06 1.69
CA GLN A 224 -6.98 -23.00 2.47
C GLN A 224 -7.90 -22.28 3.45
N GLU A 225 -7.38 -21.27 4.16
CA GLU A 225 -8.12 -20.49 5.16
C GLU A 225 -9.26 -19.69 4.55
N LEU A 226 -8.97 -18.99 3.44
CA LEU A 226 -9.95 -18.18 2.72
C LEU A 226 -10.77 -18.98 1.70
N ARG A 227 -10.52 -20.30 1.58
CA ARG A 227 -11.10 -21.19 0.58
C ARG A 227 -10.99 -20.63 -0.84
N LEU A 228 -9.88 -19.97 -1.13
CA LEU A 228 -9.60 -19.38 -2.43
C LEU A 228 -9.35 -20.48 -3.44
N GLN A 229 -10.07 -20.42 -4.56
CA GLN A 229 -9.77 -21.20 -5.74
C GLN A 229 -8.94 -20.35 -6.68
N ASN A 230 -8.04 -20.98 -7.42
CA ASN A 230 -7.23 -20.31 -8.43
C ASN A 230 -8.09 -19.74 -9.57
N ILE A 231 -9.34 -20.20 -9.70
CA ILE A 231 -10.30 -19.76 -10.70
C ILE A 231 -11.62 -19.51 -9.99
N MET A 232 -12.11 -18.28 -10.05
CA MET A 232 -13.38 -17.87 -9.43
C MET A 232 -14.11 -16.91 -10.35
N LYS A 233 -15.42 -17.14 -10.58
CA LYS A 233 -16.29 -16.27 -11.38
C LYS A 233 -15.65 -15.88 -12.73
N CYS A 234 -15.30 -16.87 -13.56
CA CYS A 234 -14.68 -16.64 -14.87
C CYS A 234 -15.25 -17.62 -15.91
N ASN A 235 -15.42 -17.19 -17.17
CA ASN A 235 -15.95 -18.02 -18.25
C ASN A 235 -14.84 -18.82 -18.96
N LEU A 236 -14.27 -19.80 -18.25
CA LEU A 236 -13.08 -20.53 -18.72
C LEU A 236 -13.47 -21.83 -19.43
N LYS A 237 -13.93 -21.74 -20.68
CA LYS A 237 -14.08 -22.97 -21.49
C LYS A 237 -12.78 -23.40 -22.14
N LYS A 238 -11.83 -22.48 -22.40
CA LYS A 238 -10.57 -22.74 -23.15
C LYS A 238 -9.36 -21.85 -22.79
N PHE A 239 -9.37 -21.17 -21.64
CA PHE A 239 -8.41 -20.09 -21.37
C PHE A 239 -6.98 -20.51 -21.07
N CYS A 240 -6.78 -21.62 -20.35
CA CYS A 240 -5.44 -22.13 -20.02
C CYS A 240 -5.43 -23.66 -19.86
N ASN A 241 -4.26 -24.28 -20.06
CA ASN A 241 -4.05 -25.71 -19.78
C ASN A 241 -4.15 -25.98 -18.27
N THR A 242 -4.75 -27.08 -17.85
CA THR A 242 -5.12 -27.35 -16.44
C THR A 242 -3.92 -27.39 -15.48
N ASP A 243 -2.74 -27.74 -15.97
CA ASP A 243 -1.51 -27.77 -15.17
C ASP A 243 -0.99 -26.37 -14.80
N LEU A 244 -1.41 -25.33 -15.55
CA LEU A 244 -1.00 -23.93 -15.36
C LEU A 244 -1.77 -23.23 -14.23
N VAL A 245 -2.84 -23.85 -13.73
CA VAL A 245 -3.73 -23.24 -12.75
C VAL A 245 -3.04 -23.01 -11.41
N LYS A 246 -1.98 -23.74 -11.05
CA LYS A 246 -1.38 -23.69 -9.70
C LYS A 246 -0.88 -22.30 -9.29
N ASN A 247 -0.25 -21.58 -10.20
CA ASN A 247 0.40 -20.28 -9.98
C ASN A 247 -0.36 -19.10 -10.61
N LEU A 248 -1.53 -19.37 -11.20
CA LEU A 248 -2.39 -18.39 -11.83
C LEU A 248 -3.68 -18.25 -11.01
N VAL A 249 -3.99 -17.04 -10.57
CA VAL A 249 -5.28 -16.70 -9.94
C VAL A 249 -6.10 -15.87 -10.89
N ILE A 250 -7.35 -16.27 -11.14
CA ILE A 250 -8.30 -15.56 -11.99
C ILE A 250 -9.59 -15.33 -11.21
N MET A 251 -9.97 -14.07 -11.01
CA MET A 251 -11.13 -13.68 -10.22
C MET A 251 -12.00 -12.67 -10.94
N GLY A 252 -13.24 -13.04 -11.28
CA GLY A 252 -14.18 -12.08 -11.86
C GLY A 252 -13.77 -11.57 -13.24
N CYS A 253 -12.99 -12.35 -14.00
CA CYS A 253 -12.56 -11.97 -15.35
C CYS A 253 -13.52 -12.50 -16.41
N PHE A 254 -13.72 -11.71 -17.46
CA PHE A 254 -14.30 -12.19 -18.71
C PHE A 254 -13.19 -12.47 -19.71
N VAL A 255 -13.28 -13.60 -20.40
CA VAL A 255 -12.34 -14.02 -21.42
C VAL A 255 -13.11 -14.24 -22.73
N GLY A 256 -12.70 -13.59 -23.82
CA GLY A 256 -13.28 -13.81 -25.14
C GLY A 256 -13.12 -15.25 -25.64
N ASP A 257 -14.09 -15.78 -26.38
CA ASP A 257 -14.14 -17.20 -26.75
C ASP A 257 -12.95 -17.67 -27.64
N SER A 258 -12.38 -16.75 -28.41
CA SER A 258 -11.22 -16.99 -29.28
C SER A 258 -9.88 -16.65 -28.62
N VAL A 259 -9.89 -16.17 -27.37
CA VAL A 259 -8.68 -15.75 -26.66
C VAL A 259 -7.92 -16.95 -26.12
N LYS A 260 -6.62 -16.99 -26.42
CA LYS A 260 -5.67 -17.90 -25.77
C LYS A 260 -4.79 -17.11 -24.82
N CYS A 261 -4.66 -17.60 -23.60
CA CYS A 261 -3.71 -17.08 -22.63
C CYS A 261 -2.57 -18.09 -22.46
N ASP A 262 -1.36 -17.66 -22.82
CA ASP A 262 -0.15 -18.45 -22.59
C ASP A 262 0.51 -17.98 -21.30
N ILE A 263 0.77 -18.93 -20.40
CA ILE A 263 1.59 -18.70 -19.21
C ILE A 263 2.49 -19.93 -19.05
N ALA A 264 3.76 -19.72 -18.73
CA ALA A 264 4.65 -20.83 -18.38
C ALA A 264 4.33 -21.35 -16.97
N SER A 265 4.51 -22.64 -16.72
CA SER A 265 4.08 -23.30 -15.48
C SER A 265 4.76 -22.77 -14.21
N ASP A 266 5.94 -22.18 -14.35
CA ASP A 266 6.75 -21.59 -13.29
C ASP A 266 6.41 -20.12 -13.02
N ARG A 267 5.58 -19.48 -13.85
CA ARG A 267 5.21 -18.07 -13.73
C ARG A 267 4.01 -17.86 -12.84
N ARG A 268 3.98 -16.71 -12.17
CA ARG A 268 2.92 -16.32 -11.23
C ARG A 268 2.12 -15.15 -11.78
N ALA A 269 0.80 -15.21 -11.67
CA ALA A 269 -0.04 -14.11 -12.05
C ALA A 269 -1.37 -14.07 -11.30
N VAL A 270 -1.88 -12.86 -11.12
CA VAL A 270 -3.22 -12.58 -10.61
C VAL A 270 -3.95 -11.73 -11.65
N LEU A 271 -5.01 -12.28 -12.21
CA LEU A 271 -5.92 -11.60 -13.11
C LEU A 271 -7.23 -11.40 -12.37
N GLU A 272 -7.65 -10.16 -12.17
CA GLU A 272 -8.87 -9.88 -11.45
C GLU A 272 -9.70 -8.78 -12.11
N TRP A 273 -11.02 -8.95 -12.08
CA TRP A 273 -12.00 -7.96 -12.54
C TRP A 273 -11.74 -7.43 -13.96
N SER A 274 -11.08 -8.21 -14.81
CA SER A 274 -10.59 -7.75 -16.11
C SER A 274 -11.36 -8.39 -17.25
N LEU A 275 -11.53 -7.64 -18.34
CA LEU A 275 -12.06 -8.12 -19.60
C LEU A 275 -10.88 -8.38 -20.54
N ILE A 276 -10.63 -9.64 -20.86
CA ILE A 276 -9.52 -10.08 -21.70
C ILE A 276 -10.07 -10.55 -23.05
N ASP A 277 -9.85 -9.75 -24.09
CA ASP A 277 -10.41 -9.99 -25.44
C ASP A 277 -9.35 -10.00 -26.55
N VAL A 278 -8.08 -10.14 -26.17
CA VAL A 278 -6.95 -10.36 -27.09
C VAL A 278 -6.11 -11.53 -26.60
N PRO A 279 -5.46 -12.29 -27.50
CA PRO A 279 -4.49 -13.30 -27.10
C PRO A 279 -3.36 -12.65 -26.30
N ILE A 280 -3.08 -13.18 -25.10
CA ILE A 280 -2.04 -12.64 -24.20
C ILE A 280 -1.01 -13.71 -23.86
N VAL A 281 0.24 -13.27 -23.68
CA VAL A 281 1.31 -14.03 -23.03
C VAL A 281 1.59 -13.36 -21.70
N ILE A 282 1.45 -14.10 -20.60
CA ILE A 282 1.69 -13.62 -19.25
C ILE A 282 3.14 -13.97 -18.87
N GLU A 283 3.91 -12.94 -18.56
CA GLU A 283 5.25 -13.08 -17.98
C GLU A 283 5.19 -13.34 -16.46
N ASN A 284 6.34 -13.42 -15.79
CA ASN A 284 6.34 -13.70 -14.35
C ASN A 284 5.90 -12.48 -13.53
N ASP A 285 5.24 -12.75 -12.40
CA ASP A 285 4.79 -11.76 -11.42
C ASP A 285 3.94 -10.65 -12.05
N VAL A 286 2.79 -11.05 -12.59
CA VAL A 286 1.83 -10.12 -13.23
C VAL A 286 0.59 -9.94 -12.36
N LEU A 287 0.19 -8.70 -12.12
CA LEU A 287 -1.12 -8.33 -11.60
C LEU A 287 -1.87 -7.50 -12.63
N LEU A 288 -2.93 -8.05 -13.21
CA LEU A 288 -3.85 -7.35 -14.10
C LEU A 288 -5.18 -7.17 -13.37
N SER A 289 -5.50 -5.95 -12.96
CA SER A 289 -6.69 -5.66 -12.16
C SER A 289 -7.59 -4.63 -12.84
N ASN A 290 -8.86 -4.95 -13.02
CA ASN A 290 -9.85 -4.03 -13.58
C ASN A 290 -9.55 -3.54 -15.01
N CYS A 291 -8.72 -4.25 -15.78
CA CYS A 291 -8.30 -3.83 -17.12
C CYS A 291 -9.24 -4.35 -18.21
N ASP A 292 -9.29 -3.63 -19.33
CA ASP A 292 -10.04 -4.02 -20.53
C ASP A 292 -9.08 -4.07 -21.72
N THR A 293 -8.83 -5.27 -22.24
CA THR A 293 -7.83 -5.48 -23.30
C THR A 293 -8.42 -5.49 -24.70
N ARG A 294 -9.72 -5.16 -24.87
CA ARG A 294 -10.34 -5.05 -26.19
C ARG A 294 -9.55 -4.09 -27.07
N LEU A 295 -9.26 -4.51 -28.31
CA LEU A 295 -8.56 -3.66 -29.26
C LEU A 295 -9.38 -2.41 -29.56
N ASP A 296 -8.70 -1.27 -29.51
CA ASP A 296 -9.22 -0.01 -30.02
C ASP A 296 -8.74 0.19 -31.47
N PRO A 297 -9.55 0.76 -32.37
CA PRO A 297 -9.14 1.02 -33.75
C PRO A 297 -7.88 1.88 -33.89
N ALA A 298 -7.55 2.70 -32.89
CA ALA A 298 -6.32 3.50 -32.89
C ALA A 298 -5.05 2.68 -32.58
N VAL A 299 -5.19 1.44 -32.08
CA VAL A 299 -4.08 0.57 -31.69
C VAL A 299 -3.59 -0.21 -32.90
N GLN A 300 -2.40 0.13 -33.36
CA GLN A 300 -1.71 -0.64 -34.38
C GLN A 300 -0.88 -1.74 -33.72
N ILE A 301 -1.23 -3.00 -33.95
CA ILE A 301 -0.37 -4.14 -33.62
C ILE A 301 0.70 -4.23 -34.70
N LEU A 302 1.97 -4.13 -34.31
CA LEU A 302 3.09 -4.00 -35.25
C LEU A 302 3.54 -5.35 -35.82
N GLN A 303 3.02 -6.47 -35.32
CA GLN A 303 3.40 -7.81 -35.73
C GLN A 303 2.17 -8.69 -35.93
N THR A 304 2.13 -9.42 -37.05
CA THR A 304 0.93 -10.11 -37.57
C THR A 304 0.51 -11.34 -36.77
N ASP A 305 1.42 -11.97 -36.02
CA ASP A 305 1.19 -13.26 -35.34
C ASP A 305 1.47 -13.22 -33.82
N ILE A 306 1.54 -12.04 -33.21
CA ILE A 306 1.92 -11.91 -31.80
C ILE A 306 0.73 -11.93 -30.85
N LYS A 307 0.83 -12.80 -29.85
CA LYS A 307 0.10 -12.71 -28.59
C LYS A 307 0.68 -11.56 -27.76
N ILE A 308 -0.17 -10.67 -27.30
CA ILE A 308 0.23 -9.46 -26.58
C ILE A 308 0.91 -9.85 -25.27
N LYS A 309 2.18 -9.47 -25.11
CA LYS A 309 2.94 -9.78 -23.90
C LYS A 309 2.54 -8.83 -22.77
N ILE A 310 2.02 -9.36 -21.68
CA ILE A 310 1.91 -8.61 -20.42
C ILE A 310 3.26 -8.74 -19.71
N PHE A 311 3.92 -7.60 -19.50
CA PHE A 311 5.33 -7.51 -19.08
C PHE A 311 5.60 -8.20 -17.73
N GLU A 312 6.85 -8.57 -17.48
CA GLU A 312 7.22 -9.17 -16.19
C GLU A 312 7.21 -8.13 -15.05
N ASN A 313 6.99 -8.61 -13.83
CA ASN A 313 7.00 -7.80 -12.60
C ASN A 313 6.08 -6.58 -12.70
N VAL A 314 4.89 -6.71 -13.31
CA VAL A 314 4.01 -5.58 -13.60
C VAL A 314 2.72 -5.63 -12.80
N VAL A 315 2.31 -4.46 -12.32
CA VAL A 315 0.94 -4.21 -11.89
C VAL A 315 0.29 -3.24 -12.87
N MET A 316 -0.83 -3.64 -13.45
CA MET A 316 -1.69 -2.76 -14.24
C MET A 316 -3.06 -2.69 -13.58
N HIS A 317 -3.52 -1.48 -13.28
CA HIS A 317 -4.84 -1.27 -12.69
C HIS A 317 -5.56 -0.08 -13.33
N THR A 318 -6.76 -0.31 -13.84
CA THR A 318 -7.58 0.77 -14.43
C THR A 318 -8.54 1.34 -13.40
N VAL A 319 -8.43 2.64 -13.15
CA VAL A 319 -9.25 3.41 -12.22
C VAL A 319 -10.20 4.31 -13.01
N PRO A 320 -11.53 4.16 -12.88
CA PRO A 320 -12.46 5.20 -13.31
C PRO A 320 -12.35 6.40 -12.36
N ILE A 321 -12.24 7.59 -12.93
CA ILE A 321 -12.16 8.86 -12.21
C ILE A 321 -13.25 9.81 -12.69
N LYS A 322 -13.69 10.71 -11.81
CA LYS A 322 -14.67 11.74 -12.15
C LYS A 322 -14.03 13.12 -12.09
N VAL A 323 -13.91 13.78 -13.23
CA VAL A 323 -13.31 15.11 -13.36
C VAL A 323 -14.29 16.04 -14.04
N ASN A 324 -14.65 17.16 -13.39
CA ASN A 324 -15.63 18.12 -13.90
C ASN A 324 -16.94 17.45 -14.36
N ASN A 325 -17.45 16.50 -13.56
CA ASN A 325 -18.64 15.70 -13.83
C ASN A 325 -18.56 14.78 -15.08
N THR A 326 -17.38 14.63 -15.68
CA THR A 326 -17.10 13.67 -16.76
C THR A 326 -16.36 12.47 -16.20
N ILE A 327 -16.81 11.26 -16.58
CA ILE A 327 -16.12 10.01 -16.25
C ILE A 327 -14.98 9.82 -17.24
N MET A 328 -13.79 9.56 -16.71
CA MET A 328 -12.59 9.19 -17.46
C MET A 328 -11.99 7.92 -16.83
N TYR A 329 -11.07 7.28 -17.53
CA TYR A 329 -10.36 6.09 -17.08
C TYR A 329 -8.86 6.31 -17.15
N VAL A 330 -8.15 5.94 -16.10
CA VAL A 330 -6.68 5.98 -16.04
C VAL A 330 -6.15 4.61 -15.65
N THR A 331 -5.25 4.05 -16.46
CA THR A 331 -4.58 2.80 -16.15
C THR A 331 -3.22 3.11 -15.57
N CYS A 332 -3.07 2.94 -14.25
CA CYS A 332 -1.77 3.03 -13.63
C CYS A 332 -0.98 1.74 -13.88
N VAL A 333 0.31 1.90 -14.14
CA VAL A 333 1.22 0.79 -14.43
C VAL A 333 2.50 0.97 -13.63
N LEU A 334 2.87 -0.03 -12.85
CA LEU A 334 4.01 0.01 -11.95
C LEU A 334 4.80 -1.28 -12.08
N ASN A 335 6.11 -1.20 -11.90
CA ASN A 335 6.88 -2.39 -11.60
C ASN A 335 6.60 -2.80 -10.14
N ILE A 336 6.49 -4.10 -9.86
CA ILE A 336 6.28 -4.63 -8.51
C ILE A 336 7.41 -4.20 -7.55
N ASN A 337 8.59 -3.89 -8.09
CA ASN A 337 9.75 -3.42 -7.34
C ASN A 337 9.86 -1.89 -7.24
N ASP A 338 8.99 -1.12 -7.89
CA ASP A 338 9.06 0.35 -7.83
C ASP A 338 8.79 0.82 -6.39
N ASP A 339 9.66 1.70 -5.87
CA ASP A 339 9.44 2.33 -4.56
C ASP A 339 8.56 3.57 -4.73
N ILE A 340 7.26 3.37 -4.46
CA ILE A 340 6.25 4.43 -4.61
C ILE A 340 6.46 5.56 -3.59
N LYS A 341 7.04 5.24 -2.43
CA LYS A 341 7.13 6.13 -1.27
C LYS A 341 8.45 6.86 -1.20
N PHE A 342 9.51 6.34 -1.82
CA PHE A 342 10.78 7.03 -1.92
C PHE A 342 10.57 8.43 -2.51
N SER A 343 11.06 9.43 -1.77
CA SER A 343 10.85 10.83 -2.11
C SER A 343 12.14 11.62 -2.03
N THR A 344 12.27 12.62 -2.91
CA THR A 344 13.49 13.40 -3.12
C THR A 344 13.14 14.75 -3.73
N HIS A 345 14.09 15.66 -3.82
CA HIS A 345 13.99 16.90 -4.60
C HIS A 345 14.60 16.77 -6.00
N GLU A 346 15.27 15.65 -6.29
CA GLU A 346 16.03 15.42 -7.52
C GLU A 346 15.37 14.36 -8.41
N LEU A 347 14.96 14.76 -9.61
CA LEU A 347 14.19 13.92 -10.54
C LEU A 347 14.90 12.63 -10.95
N ASN A 348 16.20 12.70 -11.19
CA ASN A 348 17.04 11.56 -11.58
C ASN A 348 17.22 10.50 -10.48
N LYS A 349 16.90 10.81 -9.21
CA LYS A 349 16.93 9.83 -8.11
C LYS A 349 15.66 8.99 -8.04
N ILE A 350 14.56 9.43 -8.67
CA ILE A 350 13.35 8.61 -8.79
C ILE A 350 13.58 7.57 -9.90
N SER A 351 13.42 6.30 -9.54
CA SER A 351 13.47 5.17 -10.48
C SER A 351 12.06 4.72 -10.84
N TYR A 352 11.81 4.43 -12.12
CA TYR A 352 10.56 3.86 -12.61
C TYR A 352 10.89 2.79 -13.67
N PHE A 353 10.46 1.55 -13.43
CA PHE A 353 10.88 0.39 -14.25
C PHE A 353 12.41 0.27 -14.37
N GLY A 354 13.13 0.60 -13.29
CA GLY A 354 14.60 0.56 -13.26
C GLY A 354 15.30 1.68 -14.04
N CYS A 355 14.56 2.65 -14.58
CA CYS A 355 15.08 3.80 -15.31
C CYS A 355 14.95 5.08 -14.48
N ASP A 356 15.93 5.98 -14.54
CA ASP A 356 15.82 7.29 -13.91
C ASP A 356 14.68 8.11 -14.55
N MET A 357 13.95 8.88 -13.73
CA MET A 357 12.76 9.59 -14.20
C MET A 357 13.04 10.62 -15.30
N SER A 358 14.23 11.24 -15.31
CA SER A 358 14.62 12.17 -16.37
C SER A 358 14.71 11.45 -17.73
N SER A 359 15.27 10.25 -17.76
CA SER A 359 15.28 9.38 -18.95
C SER A 359 13.88 8.92 -19.33
N VAL A 360 13.01 8.59 -18.37
CA VAL A 360 11.61 8.22 -18.64
C VAL A 360 10.86 9.35 -19.34
N ILE A 361 10.94 10.57 -18.81
CA ILE A 361 10.31 11.76 -19.40
C ILE A 361 10.79 11.98 -20.83
N ARG A 362 12.11 11.89 -21.07
CA ARG A 362 12.70 12.01 -22.41
C ARG A 362 12.24 10.90 -23.36
N ILE A 363 12.19 9.65 -22.89
CA ILE A 363 11.81 8.50 -23.72
C ILE A 363 10.34 8.58 -24.12
N LEU A 364 9.47 8.97 -23.19
CA LEU A 364 8.03 9.07 -23.40
C LEU A 364 7.60 10.39 -24.06
N ASP A 365 8.52 11.35 -24.20
CA ASP A 365 8.26 12.69 -24.74
C ASP A 365 7.22 13.44 -23.89
N TYR A 366 7.37 13.34 -22.57
CA TYR A 366 6.51 14.03 -21.60
C TYR A 366 6.99 15.45 -21.33
N ASP A 367 6.06 16.38 -21.09
CA ASP A 367 6.40 17.69 -20.54
C ASP A 367 6.73 17.55 -19.05
N GLU A 368 7.98 17.82 -18.69
CA GLU A 368 8.46 17.78 -17.31
C GLU A 368 7.59 18.63 -16.37
N LYS A 369 7.09 19.78 -16.81
CA LYS A 369 6.21 20.63 -15.98
C LYS A 369 4.89 19.95 -15.67
N GLN A 370 4.34 19.23 -16.64
CA GLN A 370 3.10 18.47 -16.46
C GLN A 370 3.32 17.30 -15.48
N VAL A 371 4.46 16.62 -15.60
CA VAL A 371 4.84 15.48 -14.75
C VAL A 371 5.06 15.90 -13.30
N LEU A 372 5.78 17.02 -13.08
CA LEU A 372 6.06 17.55 -11.75
C LEU A 372 4.85 18.22 -11.08
N ALA A 373 3.95 18.83 -11.85
CA ALA A 373 2.75 19.51 -11.34
C ALA A 373 3.01 20.53 -10.20
N ASN A 374 4.18 21.16 -10.18
CA ASN A 374 4.69 22.07 -9.12
C ASN A 374 5.01 21.40 -7.77
N GLU A 375 5.11 20.07 -7.71
CA GLU A 375 5.57 19.34 -6.53
C GLU A 375 7.06 19.62 -6.28
N LYS A 376 7.40 20.00 -5.04
CA LYS A 376 8.80 20.25 -4.64
C LYS A 376 9.50 18.99 -4.16
N LYS A 377 8.78 18.16 -3.40
CA LYS A 377 9.22 16.85 -2.93
C LYS A 377 8.50 15.83 -3.78
N ILE A 378 9.23 15.13 -4.64
CA ILE A 378 8.68 14.25 -5.67
C ILE A 378 8.84 12.78 -5.28
N SER A 379 7.88 11.95 -5.67
CA SER A 379 7.87 10.50 -5.57
C SER A 379 6.95 9.91 -6.65
N LEU A 380 7.01 8.61 -6.92
CA LEU A 380 6.05 8.00 -7.87
C LEU A 380 4.59 8.13 -7.41
N TRP A 381 4.35 8.41 -6.12
CA TRP A 381 3.01 8.71 -5.61
C TRP A 381 2.41 9.99 -6.22
N ASN A 382 3.21 11.05 -6.37
CA ASN A 382 2.72 12.37 -6.81
C ASN A 382 3.13 12.79 -8.21
N LEU A 383 4.06 12.08 -8.86
CA LEU A 383 4.40 12.34 -10.26
C LEU A 383 3.26 11.92 -11.19
N ARG A 384 2.91 12.82 -12.13
CA ARG A 384 1.84 12.58 -13.11
C ARG A 384 2.37 11.82 -14.32
N LEU A 385 2.20 10.50 -14.29
CA LEU A 385 2.73 9.60 -15.33
C LEU A 385 1.65 8.98 -16.20
N PHE A 386 0.42 8.87 -15.68
CA PHE A 386 -0.59 8.00 -16.27
C PHE A 386 -1.59 8.79 -17.11
N PRO A 387 -1.70 8.52 -18.42
CA PRO A 387 -2.63 9.24 -19.28
C PRO A 387 -4.08 8.83 -19.03
N SER A 388 -4.99 9.78 -19.17
CA SER A 388 -6.44 9.53 -19.12
C SER A 388 -7.03 9.15 -20.48
N ALA A 389 -8.21 8.54 -20.45
CA ALA A 389 -9.01 8.18 -21.61
C ALA A 389 -10.51 8.20 -21.29
N THR A 390 -11.35 8.24 -22.31
CA THR A 390 -12.80 8.20 -22.17
C THR A 390 -13.36 6.79 -21.96
N THR A 391 -12.58 5.75 -22.28
CA THR A 391 -12.94 4.34 -22.05
C THR A 391 -11.80 3.56 -21.39
N ALA A 392 -12.16 2.49 -20.68
CA ALA A 392 -11.19 1.62 -20.01
C ALA A 392 -10.20 0.97 -20.99
N ASN A 393 -10.65 0.51 -22.15
CA ASN A 393 -9.79 -0.15 -23.14
C ASN A 393 -8.77 0.81 -23.77
N VAL A 394 -9.18 2.04 -24.08
CA VAL A 394 -8.26 3.09 -24.58
C VAL A 394 -7.23 3.43 -23.50
N SER A 395 -7.67 3.55 -22.24
CA SER A 395 -6.79 3.79 -21.10
C SER A 395 -5.72 2.70 -20.96
N PHE A 396 -6.14 1.43 -21.04
CA PHE A 396 -5.23 0.28 -21.00
C PHE A 396 -4.18 0.35 -22.10
N TRP A 397 -4.59 0.57 -23.35
CA TRP A 397 -3.66 0.60 -24.48
C TRP A 397 -2.72 1.80 -24.48
N LYS A 398 -3.14 2.96 -23.98
CA LYS A 398 -2.25 4.11 -23.74
C LYS A 398 -1.11 3.72 -22.80
N SER A 399 -1.45 3.19 -21.63
CA SER A 399 -0.45 2.84 -20.62
C SER A 399 0.38 1.62 -21.02
N TYR A 400 -0.20 0.66 -21.75
CA TYR A 400 0.54 -0.45 -22.34
C TYR A 400 1.59 0.03 -23.34
N SER A 401 1.21 0.89 -24.28
CA SER A 401 2.13 1.43 -25.29
C SER A 401 3.24 2.27 -24.68
N MET A 402 2.91 3.06 -23.64
CA MET A 402 3.89 3.80 -22.83
C MET A 402 4.99 2.86 -22.29
N ILE A 403 4.61 1.77 -21.62
CA ILE A 403 5.58 0.81 -21.07
C ILE A 403 6.28 0.02 -22.16
N ASN A 404 5.58 -0.36 -23.23
CA ASN A 404 6.21 -1.06 -24.35
C ASN A 404 7.33 -0.22 -24.97
N ARG A 405 7.09 1.09 -25.17
CA ARG A 405 8.09 2.04 -25.67
C ARG A 405 9.23 2.21 -24.69
N LEU A 406 8.94 2.35 -23.40
CA LEU A 406 9.97 2.46 -22.36
C LEU A 406 10.89 1.25 -22.37
N LEU A 407 10.35 0.04 -22.25
CA LEU A 407 11.10 -1.22 -22.23
C LEU A 407 11.79 -1.51 -23.57
N ASN A 408 11.26 -1.05 -24.70
CA ASN A 408 11.96 -1.14 -25.98
C ASN A 408 13.24 -0.31 -25.96
N LYS A 409 13.16 0.93 -25.48
CA LYS A 409 14.31 1.85 -25.46
C LYS A 409 15.32 1.52 -24.37
N THR A 410 14.89 1.01 -23.22
CA THR A 410 15.78 0.73 -22.08
C THR A 410 16.32 -0.70 -22.07
N CYS A 411 15.52 -1.68 -22.51
CA CYS A 411 15.85 -3.10 -22.41
C CYS A 411 15.97 -3.81 -23.77
N GLY A 412 15.77 -3.09 -24.88
CA GLY A 412 15.82 -3.69 -26.23
C GLY A 412 14.69 -4.67 -26.52
N THR A 413 13.59 -4.61 -25.74
CA THR A 413 12.42 -5.48 -25.98
C THR A 413 11.74 -5.12 -27.30
N THR A 414 11.02 -6.07 -27.87
CA THR A 414 10.28 -5.84 -29.12
C THR A 414 9.13 -4.84 -28.91
N GLU A 415 9.03 -3.84 -29.78
CA GLU A 415 7.86 -2.96 -29.84
C GLU A 415 6.69 -3.73 -30.47
N LEU A 416 5.60 -3.93 -29.72
CA LEU A 416 4.45 -4.76 -30.11
C LEU A 416 3.28 -3.93 -30.57
N THR A 417 3.14 -2.72 -30.04
CA THR A 417 2.02 -1.83 -30.32
C THR A 417 2.52 -0.41 -30.57
N LYS A 418 1.82 0.29 -31.47
CA LYS A 418 1.94 1.73 -31.63
C LYS A 418 0.56 2.34 -31.51
N VAL A 419 0.45 3.42 -30.74
CA VAL A 419 -0.82 4.09 -30.56
C VAL A 419 -0.66 5.59 -30.70
N HIS A 420 -1.54 6.18 -31.50
CA HIS A 420 -1.59 7.61 -31.76
C HIS A 420 -2.85 8.19 -31.13
N TYR A 421 -2.74 8.61 -29.87
CA TYR A 421 -3.78 9.37 -29.19
C TYR A 421 -3.35 10.82 -29.02
N ASN A 422 -4.33 11.71 -28.87
CA ASN A 422 -4.07 13.10 -28.50
C ASN A 422 -3.36 13.15 -27.13
N THR A 423 -2.56 14.20 -26.93
CA THR A 423 -1.93 14.51 -25.66
C THR A 423 -3.01 14.83 -24.63
N GLU A 424 -3.29 13.85 -23.77
CA GLU A 424 -4.24 14.00 -22.66
C GLU A 424 -3.53 14.44 -21.38
N LYS A 425 -4.34 14.90 -20.42
CA LYS A 425 -3.87 15.16 -19.07
C LYS A 425 -3.33 13.88 -18.43
N LEU A 426 -2.11 13.96 -17.89
CA LEU A 426 -1.48 12.95 -17.03
C LEU A 426 -2.00 13.06 -15.59
N TYR A 427 -2.02 11.92 -14.90
CA TYR A 427 -2.45 11.78 -13.51
C TYR A 427 -1.41 10.99 -12.71
N SER A 428 -1.30 11.32 -11.43
CA SER A 428 -0.48 10.62 -10.43
C SER A 428 -1.33 9.65 -9.62
N LEU A 429 -0.71 8.75 -8.85
CA LEU A 429 -1.45 7.87 -7.93
C LEU A 429 -2.24 8.68 -6.88
N LYS A 430 -1.68 9.81 -6.43
CA LYS A 430 -2.37 10.78 -5.57
C LYS A 430 -3.63 11.33 -6.24
N ASP A 431 -3.53 11.83 -7.48
CA ASP A 431 -4.69 12.34 -8.21
C ASP A 431 -5.78 11.25 -8.37
N LEU A 432 -5.38 9.99 -8.61
CA LEU A 432 -6.31 8.87 -8.73
C LEU A 432 -7.00 8.53 -7.40
N SER A 433 -6.27 8.58 -6.29
CA SER A 433 -6.84 8.32 -4.96
C SER A 433 -7.93 9.33 -4.60
N GLU A 434 -7.74 10.60 -5.00
CA GLU A 434 -8.65 11.71 -4.76
C GLU A 434 -9.85 11.72 -5.73
N ALA A 435 -9.64 11.36 -7.00
CA ALA A 435 -10.66 11.49 -8.05
C ALA A 435 -11.40 10.20 -8.41
N LYS A 436 -11.05 9.04 -7.82
CA LYS A 436 -11.68 7.75 -8.12
C LYS A 436 -13.20 7.78 -7.98
N ASP A 437 -13.89 7.20 -8.94
CA ASP A 437 -15.34 7.07 -8.96
C ASP A 437 -15.76 5.63 -8.66
N LEU A 438 -16.08 5.37 -7.39
CA LEU A 438 -16.41 4.03 -6.92
C LEU A 438 -17.74 3.52 -7.51
N ASP A 439 -18.69 4.40 -7.79
CA ASP A 439 -19.97 4.00 -8.38
C ASP A 439 -19.76 3.46 -9.79
N THR A 440 -18.97 4.17 -10.61
CA THR A 440 -18.59 3.69 -11.94
C THR A 440 -17.80 2.38 -11.85
N LEU A 441 -16.83 2.28 -10.93
CA LEU A 441 -16.06 1.04 -10.72
C LEU A 441 -16.96 -0.17 -10.41
N LEU A 442 -17.91 -0.01 -9.49
CA LEU A 442 -18.83 -1.07 -9.09
C LEU A 442 -19.81 -1.41 -10.21
N ASN A 443 -20.32 -0.41 -10.93
CA ASN A 443 -21.19 -0.60 -12.08
C ASN A 443 -20.48 -1.37 -13.22
N ASP A 444 -19.23 -1.04 -13.51
CA ASP A 444 -18.45 -1.73 -14.54
C ASP A 444 -18.15 -3.20 -14.14
N ARG A 445 -17.82 -3.44 -12.86
CA ARG A 445 -17.70 -4.81 -12.33
C ARG A 445 -19.02 -5.58 -12.38
N HIS A 446 -20.15 -4.92 -12.12
CA HIS A 446 -21.47 -5.54 -12.23
C HIS A 446 -21.78 -5.94 -13.68
N LYS A 447 -21.54 -5.05 -14.66
CA LYS A 447 -21.67 -5.36 -16.08
C LYS A 447 -20.77 -6.53 -16.49
N LEU A 448 -19.54 -6.58 -15.96
CA LEU A 448 -18.61 -7.67 -16.21
C LEU A 448 -19.14 -9.01 -15.66
N LEU A 449 -19.68 -9.02 -14.44
CA LEU A 449 -20.31 -10.20 -13.84
C LEU A 449 -21.53 -10.67 -14.63
N ILE A 450 -22.36 -9.74 -15.12
CA ILE A 450 -23.46 -10.09 -16.03
C ILE A 450 -22.89 -10.79 -17.25
N LYS A 451 -21.86 -10.24 -17.89
CA LYS A 451 -21.22 -10.82 -19.09
C LYS A 451 -20.69 -12.24 -18.84
N ILE A 452 -20.07 -12.47 -17.67
CA ILE A 452 -19.60 -13.78 -17.21
C ILE A 452 -20.78 -14.74 -17.03
N GLY A 453 -21.88 -14.28 -16.40
CA GLY A 453 -23.08 -15.06 -16.11
C GLY A 453 -23.98 -15.36 -17.31
N THR A 454 -24.11 -14.44 -18.27
CA THR A 454 -24.86 -14.66 -19.53
C THR A 454 -24.25 -15.80 -20.35
N ASN A 455 -22.94 -16.05 -20.24
CA ASN A 455 -22.26 -17.17 -20.89
C ASN A 455 -22.39 -18.51 -20.13
N LEU A 456 -22.88 -18.50 -18.88
CA LEU A 456 -23.23 -19.70 -18.12
C LEU A 456 -24.65 -20.20 -18.45
N GLN A 457 -25.59 -19.30 -18.79
CA GLN A 457 -26.96 -19.67 -19.18
C GLN A 457 -27.10 -20.14 -20.64
N ALA A 458 -26.13 -19.87 -21.52
CA ALA A 458 -26.08 -20.42 -22.88
C ALA A 458 -25.53 -21.88 -22.94
N MET A 459 -25.63 -22.64 -21.85
CA MET A 459 -25.18 -24.04 -21.72
C MET A 459 -26.20 -24.97 -21.05
N LEU A 460 -27.46 -24.55 -20.99
CA LEU A 460 -28.60 -25.47 -20.92
C LEU A 460 -29.26 -25.48 -22.31
#